data_AF-A0A1H4EDX0-F1
#
_entry.id   AF-A0A1H4EDX0-F1
#
_cell.length_a   1.000
_cell.length_b   1.000
_cell.length_c   1.000
_cell.angle_alpha   90.00
_cell.angle_beta   90.00
_cell.angle_gamma   90.00
#
_symmetry.space_group_name_H-M   'P 1'
#
loop_
_entity.id
_entity.type
_entity.pdbx_description
1 polymer ?
#
loop_
_entity_poly.entity_id
_entity_poly.type
_entity_poly.pdbx_seq_one_letter_code
_entity_poly.pdbx_strand_id
1 'polypeptide(L)'
;MPSVNIEIIRGDITKIAVDAIVNAANSSLMGGGGVDGAIHRAGGPQILEDCRAIVARQGGCKTGEAVITRAGNLPAKHVIHTVGPVWNSGTRNEPALLANCYRNSLLLAASNNLVSVSFPNISTGIYHFPKDLAAGIAVKTVVDFLASHPAMEVKLVCFDEENYRLTNDYYSQSV
;
A
#
# COMPACT_ATOMS: atom_id res chain seq x y z
N MET A 1 -10.44 -3.17 -25.26
CA MET A 1 -9.72 -2.25 -24.34
C MET A 1 -8.69 -3.09 -23.61
N PRO A 2 -7.46 -2.60 -23.34
CA PRO A 2 -6.55 -3.35 -22.47
C PRO A 2 -7.24 -3.54 -21.12
N SER A 3 -7.36 -4.80 -20.69
CA SER A 3 -7.93 -5.16 -19.40
C SER A 3 -7.15 -4.44 -18.30
N VAL A 4 -7.86 -3.71 -17.44
CA VAL A 4 -7.26 -3.12 -16.25
C VAL A 4 -6.86 -4.27 -15.33
N ASN A 5 -5.54 -4.44 -15.09
CA ASN A 5 -5.01 -5.53 -14.26
C ASN A 5 -5.13 -5.22 -12.76
N ILE A 6 -6.36 -4.95 -12.31
CA ILE A 6 -6.68 -4.75 -10.89
C ILE A 6 -7.57 -5.90 -10.41
N GLU A 7 -7.17 -6.53 -9.31
CA GLU A 7 -7.96 -7.52 -8.59
C GLU A 7 -8.33 -6.98 -7.20
N ILE A 8 -9.61 -7.06 -6.82
CA ILE A 8 -10.08 -6.68 -5.48
C ILE A 8 -10.28 -7.96 -4.68
N ILE A 9 -9.59 -8.09 -3.54
CA ILE A 9 -9.56 -9.32 -2.75
C ILE A 9 -9.98 -9.02 -1.32
N ARG A 10 -10.93 -9.78 -0.76
CA ARG A 10 -11.17 -9.78 0.68
C ARG A 10 -10.25 -10.80 1.36
N GLY A 11 -9.28 -10.36 2.17
CA GLY A 11 -8.34 -11.29 2.80
C GLY A 11 -7.19 -10.67 3.57
N ASP A 12 -6.23 -11.52 3.93
CA ASP A 12 -4.99 -11.15 4.62
C ASP A 12 -3.86 -10.94 3.60
N ILE A 13 -3.37 -9.70 3.52
CA ILE A 13 -2.30 -9.32 2.59
C ILE A 13 -1.00 -10.13 2.79
N THR A 14 -0.74 -10.63 4.00
CA THR A 14 0.46 -11.43 4.29
C THR A 14 0.45 -12.79 3.61
N LYS A 15 -0.68 -13.21 3.03
CA LYS A 15 -0.86 -14.47 2.30
C LYS A 15 -0.84 -14.31 0.80
N ILE A 16 -0.76 -13.08 0.29
CA ILE A 16 -0.91 -12.79 -1.13
C ILE A 16 0.45 -12.91 -1.82
N ALA A 17 0.55 -13.84 -2.76
CA ALA A 17 1.73 -14.01 -3.60
C ALA A 17 1.78 -12.94 -4.71
N VAL A 18 2.79 -12.07 -4.62
CA VAL A 18 3.10 -10.96 -5.55
C VAL A 18 4.58 -10.60 -5.44
N ASP A 19 5.11 -9.76 -6.33
CA ASP A 19 6.49 -9.30 -6.22
C ASP A 19 6.72 -8.36 -5.04
N ALA A 20 5.78 -7.44 -4.77
CA ALA A 20 5.83 -6.53 -3.62
C ALA A 20 4.51 -6.47 -2.85
N ILE A 21 4.60 -6.55 -1.53
CA ILE A 21 3.51 -6.22 -0.61
C ILE A 21 3.71 -4.80 -0.12
N VAL A 22 2.68 -3.96 -0.20
CA VAL A 22 2.71 -2.63 0.42
C VAL A 22 2.32 -2.73 1.90
N ASN A 23 3.11 -2.07 2.74
CA ASN A 23 2.85 -1.91 4.16
C ASN A 23 2.38 -0.47 4.43
N ALA A 24 1.23 -0.33 5.09
CA ALA A 24 0.77 0.93 5.67
C ALA A 24 1.51 1.18 6.99
N ALA A 25 2.71 1.73 6.87
CA ALA A 25 3.65 1.96 7.97
C ALA A 25 3.42 3.32 8.66
N ASN A 26 4.19 3.55 9.72
CA ASN A 26 4.35 4.86 10.34
C ASN A 26 5.74 5.45 10.07
N SER A 27 5.94 6.74 10.36
CA SER A 27 7.16 7.48 10.00
C SER A 27 8.45 6.94 10.61
N SER A 28 8.36 6.19 11.72
CA SER A 28 9.53 5.57 12.36
C SER A 28 10.05 4.34 11.63
N LEU A 29 9.24 3.69 10.79
CA LEU A 29 9.52 2.40 10.15
C LEU A 29 9.85 1.25 11.13
N MET A 30 9.59 1.41 12.43
CA MET A 30 9.92 0.41 13.46
C MET A 30 8.78 -0.57 13.75
N GLY A 31 7.87 -0.75 12.78
CA GLY A 31 6.65 -1.53 12.94
C GLY A 31 5.60 -0.81 13.80
N GLY A 32 4.48 -1.50 14.02
CA GLY A 32 3.32 -0.94 14.70
C GLY A 32 2.18 -1.95 14.87
N GLY A 33 0.96 -1.43 15.06
CA GLY A 33 -0.27 -2.23 15.09
C GLY A 33 -0.85 -2.50 13.70
N GLY A 34 -2.01 -3.17 13.66
CA GLY A 34 -2.73 -3.41 12.40
C GLY A 34 -1.93 -4.22 11.37
N VAL A 35 -2.01 -3.80 10.10
CA VAL A 35 -1.33 -4.47 8.98
C VAL A 35 0.19 -4.39 9.08
N ASP A 36 0.73 -3.30 9.64
CA ASP A 36 2.18 -3.11 9.84
C ASP A 36 2.75 -4.20 10.75
N GLY A 37 2.11 -4.39 11.91
CA GLY A 37 2.46 -5.47 12.82
C GLY A 37 2.26 -6.86 12.21
N ALA A 38 1.23 -7.06 11.40
CA ALA A 38 0.99 -8.34 10.71
C ALA A 38 2.11 -8.67 9.71
N ILE A 39 2.51 -7.70 8.88
CA ILE A 39 3.60 -7.81 7.90
C ILE A 39 4.93 -8.07 8.62
N HIS A 40 5.27 -7.31 9.66
CA HIS A 40 6.50 -7.54 10.43
C HIS A 40 6.54 -8.93 11.09
N ARG A 41 5.42 -9.40 11.68
CA ARG A 41 5.36 -10.75 12.26
C ARG A 41 5.50 -11.85 11.21
N ALA A 42 4.81 -11.70 10.07
CA ALA A 42 4.82 -12.71 9.02
C ALA A 42 6.14 -12.75 8.24
N GLY A 43 6.74 -11.59 7.95
CA GLY A 43 8.03 -11.51 7.25
C GLY A 43 9.24 -11.77 8.12
N GLY A 44 9.09 -11.74 9.45
CA GLY A 44 10.16 -12.04 10.39
C GLY A 44 11.14 -10.87 10.60
N PRO A 45 12.25 -11.10 11.33
CA PRO A 45 13.15 -10.04 11.78
C PRO A 45 13.82 -9.26 10.66
N GLN A 46 13.86 -9.83 9.45
CA GLN A 46 14.58 -9.28 8.33
C GLN A 46 14.07 -7.91 7.89
N ILE A 47 12.75 -7.73 7.92
CA ILE A 47 12.10 -6.47 7.56
C ILE A 47 12.56 -5.36 8.51
N LEU A 48 12.61 -5.64 9.81
CA LEU A 48 13.00 -4.64 10.82
C LEU A 48 14.49 -4.27 10.68
N GLU A 49 15.35 -5.22 10.35
CA GLU A 49 16.78 -4.96 10.09
C GLU A 49 16.94 -3.99 8.90
N ASP A 50 16.28 -4.26 7.78
CA ASP A 50 16.33 -3.39 6.60
C ASP A 50 15.74 -2.00 6.92
N CYS A 51 14.63 -1.92 7.67
CA CYS A 51 14.05 -0.66 8.14
C CYS A 51 15.04 0.15 9.00
N ARG A 52 15.79 -0.50 9.91
CA ARG A 52 16.81 0.18 10.73
C ARG A 52 17.93 0.74 9.87
N ALA A 53 18.38 0.01 8.86
CA ALA A 53 19.39 0.50 7.93
C ALA A 53 18.91 1.74 7.14
N ILE A 54 17.64 1.75 6.71
CA ILE A 54 17.02 2.91 6.06
C ILE A 54 16.98 4.10 7.04
N VAL A 55 16.47 3.88 8.25
CA VAL A 55 16.37 4.93 9.28
C VAL A 55 17.75 5.52 9.63
N ALA A 56 18.79 4.69 9.74
CA ALA A 56 20.15 5.16 9.97
C ALA A 56 20.69 6.04 8.82
N ARG A 57 20.27 5.77 7.58
CA ARG A 57 20.73 6.49 6.39
C ARG A 57 19.98 7.79 6.13
N GLN A 58 18.66 7.81 6.34
CA GLN A 58 17.79 8.94 5.92
C GLN A 58 16.77 9.39 6.99
N GLY A 59 16.88 8.89 8.22
CA GLY A 59 16.00 9.24 9.33
C GLY A 59 14.74 8.39 9.36
N GLY A 60 13.78 8.62 8.46
CA GLY A 60 12.50 7.89 8.47
C GLY A 60 11.80 7.94 7.14
N CYS A 61 10.49 7.74 7.15
CA CYS A 61 9.64 7.91 5.98
C CYS A 61 8.62 9.01 6.22
N LYS A 62 8.58 10.01 5.34
CA LYS A 62 7.60 11.11 5.43
C LYS A 62 6.23 10.62 4.97
N THR A 63 5.18 11.27 5.45
CA THR A 63 3.81 11.02 4.99
C THR A 63 3.73 11.22 3.47
N GLY A 64 3.09 10.27 2.77
CA GLY A 64 3.01 10.25 1.30
C GLY A 64 4.23 9.64 0.60
N GLU A 65 5.34 9.42 1.30
CA GLU A 65 6.54 8.79 0.75
C GLU A 65 6.56 7.28 0.99
N ALA A 66 7.39 6.58 0.21
CA ALA A 66 7.58 5.14 0.30
C ALA A 66 9.06 4.73 0.27
N VAL A 67 9.38 3.62 0.95
CA VAL A 67 10.71 2.96 0.93
C VAL A 67 10.55 1.46 0.74
N ILE A 68 11.60 0.77 0.29
CA ILE A 68 11.55 -0.66 -0.03
C ILE A 68 12.56 -1.45 0.80
N THR A 69 12.15 -2.62 1.25
CA THR A 69 12.95 -3.61 1.98
C THR A 69 12.79 -4.99 1.35
N ARG A 70 13.52 -5.99 1.84
CA ARG A 70 13.24 -7.39 1.51
C ARG A 70 12.05 -7.89 2.32
N ALA A 71 11.29 -8.82 1.75
CA ALA A 71 10.06 -9.30 2.37
C ALA A 71 10.26 -10.38 3.47
N GLY A 72 11.49 -10.88 3.63
CA GLY A 72 11.78 -11.96 4.57
C GLY A 72 11.00 -13.23 4.23
N ASN A 73 10.17 -13.69 5.15
CA ASN A 73 9.39 -14.94 5.02
C ASN A 73 8.04 -14.79 4.30
N LEU A 74 7.66 -13.58 3.87
CA LEU A 74 6.42 -13.36 3.13
C LEU A 74 6.49 -14.01 1.74
N PRO A 75 5.34 -14.36 1.12
CA PRO A 75 5.29 -14.84 -0.27
C PRO A 75 5.50 -13.70 -1.28
N ALA A 76 6.52 -12.87 -1.06
CA ALA A 76 6.89 -11.74 -1.91
C ALA A 76 8.41 -11.54 -1.96
N LYS A 77 8.89 -10.78 -2.93
CA LYS A 77 10.32 -10.41 -3.01
C LYS A 77 10.61 -9.23 -2.10
N HIS A 78 9.71 -8.26 -2.08
CA HIS A 78 9.88 -6.99 -1.37
C HIS A 78 8.67 -6.60 -0.51
N VAL A 79 8.95 -5.74 0.48
CA VAL A 79 7.91 -4.95 1.15
C VAL A 79 8.17 -3.48 0.86
N ILE A 80 7.13 -2.79 0.39
CA ILE A 80 7.17 -1.34 0.17
C ILE A 80 6.44 -0.68 1.34
N HIS A 81 7.17 0.03 2.18
CA HIS A 81 6.64 0.74 3.34
C HIS A 81 6.26 2.16 2.93
N THR A 82 4.98 2.50 3.00
CA THR A 82 4.49 3.86 2.75
C THR A 82 3.79 4.41 3.99
N VAL A 83 3.92 5.71 4.21
CA VAL A 83 3.33 6.35 5.40
C VAL A 83 2.07 7.11 5.00
N GLY A 84 0.93 6.53 5.32
CA GLY A 84 -0.38 7.16 5.10
C GLY A 84 -0.57 8.44 5.94
N PRO A 85 -1.40 9.39 5.51
CA PRO A 85 -1.78 10.53 6.34
C PRO A 85 -2.75 10.10 7.44
N VAL A 86 -2.62 10.71 8.62
CA VAL A 86 -3.66 10.70 9.66
C VAL A 86 -4.76 11.65 9.23
N TRP A 87 -6.01 11.20 9.26
CA TRP A 87 -7.15 12.04 8.90
C TRP A 87 -7.39 13.13 9.95
N ASN A 88 -7.39 14.39 9.50
CA ASN A 88 -7.68 15.54 10.34
C ASN A 88 -8.62 16.49 9.59
N SER A 89 -9.85 16.01 9.33
CA SER A 89 -10.93 16.74 8.63
C SER A 89 -10.72 17.04 7.13
N GLY A 90 -9.63 16.55 6.52
CA GLY A 90 -9.36 16.75 5.09
C GLY A 90 -8.82 18.13 4.75
N THR A 91 -8.43 18.92 5.74
CA THR A 91 -7.97 20.31 5.60
C THR A 91 -6.45 20.43 5.49
N ARG A 92 -5.71 19.32 5.56
CA ARG A 92 -4.24 19.25 5.58
C ARG A 92 -3.68 18.43 4.43
N ASN A 93 -4.34 18.50 3.28
CA ASN A 93 -3.92 17.83 2.04
C ASN A 93 -3.88 16.29 2.15
N GLU A 94 -4.60 15.69 3.10
CA GLU A 94 -4.62 14.26 3.35
C GLU A 94 -5.04 13.45 2.10
N PRO A 95 -6.04 13.88 1.30
CA PRO A 95 -6.37 13.18 0.06
C PRO A 95 -5.20 13.05 -0.91
N ALA A 96 -4.43 14.13 -1.11
CA ALA A 96 -3.28 14.10 -2.01
C ALA A 96 -2.13 13.28 -1.42
N LEU A 97 -1.91 13.35 -0.10
CA LEU A 97 -0.90 12.53 0.58
C LEU A 97 -1.23 11.03 0.51
N LEU A 98 -2.50 10.66 0.61
CA LEU A 98 -2.94 9.28 0.43
C LEU A 98 -2.72 8.83 -1.02
N ALA A 99 -3.07 9.67 -2.01
CA ALA A 99 -2.77 9.38 -3.43
C ALA A 99 -1.26 9.20 -3.66
N ASN A 100 -0.42 10.02 -3.02
CA ASN A 100 1.03 9.88 -3.09
C ASN A 100 1.51 8.53 -2.55
N CYS A 101 0.90 7.99 -1.49
CA CYS A 101 1.27 6.67 -0.97
C CYS A 101 1.13 5.58 -2.03
N TYR A 102 0.00 5.54 -2.74
CA TYR A 102 -0.21 4.59 -3.82
C TYR A 102 0.75 4.84 -4.99
N ARG A 103 0.84 6.10 -5.46
CA ARG A 103 1.68 6.47 -6.59
C ARG A 103 3.16 6.17 -6.35
N ASN A 104 3.71 6.61 -5.21
CA ASN A 104 5.12 6.43 -4.89
C ASN A 104 5.47 4.95 -4.67
N SER A 105 4.54 4.16 -4.11
CA SER A 105 4.73 2.72 -4.00
C SER A 105 4.78 2.04 -5.37
N LEU A 106 3.88 2.40 -6.29
CA LEU A 106 3.86 1.88 -7.65
C LEU A 106 5.09 2.29 -8.46
N LEU A 107 5.55 3.54 -8.32
CA LEU A 107 6.80 4.03 -8.93
C LEU A 107 8.01 3.25 -8.40
N LEU A 108 8.05 2.97 -7.09
CA LEU A 108 9.13 2.19 -6.49
C LEU A 108 9.11 0.73 -6.98
N ALA A 109 7.92 0.12 -7.14
CA ALA A 109 7.79 -1.19 -7.75
C ALA A 109 8.29 -1.20 -9.21
N ALA A 110 7.85 -0.23 -10.02
CA ALA A 110 8.24 -0.12 -11.43
C ALA A 110 9.76 0.06 -11.59
N SER A 111 10.37 0.96 -10.81
CA SER A 111 11.82 1.20 -10.84
C SER A 111 12.66 0.00 -10.38
N ASN A 112 12.06 -0.95 -9.65
CA ASN A 112 12.69 -2.21 -9.25
C ASN A 112 12.28 -3.38 -10.15
N ASN A 113 11.65 -3.12 -11.31
CA ASN A 113 11.21 -4.13 -12.29
C ASN A 113 10.26 -5.18 -11.68
N LEU A 114 9.43 -4.77 -10.73
CA LEU A 114 8.42 -5.64 -10.12
C LEU A 114 7.14 -5.58 -10.95
N VAL A 115 6.55 -6.75 -11.24
CA VAL A 115 5.40 -6.84 -12.15
C VAL A 115 4.06 -6.99 -11.42
N SER A 116 4.07 -7.31 -10.12
CA SER A 116 2.86 -7.42 -9.31
C SER A 116 2.98 -6.79 -7.93
N VAL A 117 1.96 -6.04 -7.51
CA VAL A 117 1.95 -5.32 -6.22
C VAL A 117 0.62 -5.54 -5.51
N SER A 118 0.64 -5.81 -4.20
CA SER A 118 -0.57 -5.82 -3.38
C SER A 118 -0.60 -4.65 -2.41
N PHE A 119 -1.78 -4.04 -2.23
CA PHE A 119 -2.01 -2.92 -1.32
C PHE A 119 -3.05 -3.28 -0.26
N PRO A 120 -2.87 -2.86 1.00
CA PRO A 120 -3.95 -2.79 1.97
C PRO A 120 -4.74 -1.48 1.77
N ASN A 121 -5.88 -1.33 2.43
CA ASN A 121 -6.55 -0.02 2.52
C ASN A 121 -5.74 0.92 3.44
N ILE A 122 -4.82 1.71 2.85
CA ILE A 122 -3.93 2.63 3.58
C ILE A 122 -4.75 3.67 4.35
N SER A 123 -4.34 3.95 5.58
CA SER A 123 -4.92 4.93 6.52
C SER A 123 -6.36 4.67 7.04
N THR A 124 -7.07 3.63 6.62
CA THR A 124 -8.47 3.41 7.04
C THR A 124 -8.65 2.73 8.40
N GLY A 125 -7.55 2.32 9.04
CA GLY A 125 -7.53 1.77 10.39
C GLY A 125 -7.24 2.83 11.46
N ILE A 126 -6.09 2.71 12.14
CA ILE A 126 -5.67 3.62 13.23
C ILE A 126 -5.61 5.09 12.81
N TYR A 127 -5.40 5.38 11.52
CA TYR A 127 -5.31 6.75 10.99
C TYR A 127 -6.68 7.34 10.62
N HIS A 128 -7.77 6.58 10.80
CA HIS A 128 -9.15 7.03 10.72
C HIS A 128 -9.55 7.76 9.43
N PHE A 129 -8.86 7.49 8.32
CA PHE A 129 -9.25 8.02 7.02
C PHE A 129 -10.61 7.44 6.62
N PRO A 130 -11.60 8.27 6.23
CA PRO A 130 -12.91 7.78 5.82
C PRO A 130 -12.79 6.75 4.70
N LYS A 131 -13.29 5.54 4.94
CA LYS A 131 -13.12 4.40 4.02
C LYS A 131 -13.62 4.69 2.60
N ASP A 132 -14.76 5.36 2.49
CA ASP A 132 -15.36 5.75 1.20
C ASP A 132 -14.41 6.65 0.38
N LEU A 133 -13.93 7.74 0.99
CA LEU A 133 -12.95 8.62 0.34
C LEU A 133 -11.63 7.89 0.02
N ALA A 134 -11.14 7.07 0.95
CA ALA A 134 -9.90 6.33 0.76
C ALA A 134 -9.99 5.31 -0.39
N ALA A 135 -11.12 4.61 -0.50
CA ALA A 135 -11.39 3.64 -1.58
C ALA A 135 -11.39 4.33 -2.95
N GLY A 136 -12.09 5.46 -3.09
CA GLY A 136 -12.10 6.24 -4.32
C GLY A 136 -10.70 6.73 -4.71
N ILE A 137 -9.92 7.24 -3.74
CA ILE A 137 -8.53 7.68 -3.97
C ILE A 137 -7.64 6.52 -4.41
N ALA A 138 -7.74 5.36 -3.74
CA ALA A 138 -6.96 4.18 -4.04
C ALA A 138 -7.21 3.69 -5.47
N VAL A 139 -8.47 3.42 -5.81
CA VAL A 139 -8.87 2.92 -7.14
C VAL A 139 -8.46 3.90 -8.22
N LYS A 140 -8.82 5.19 -8.07
CA LYS A 140 -8.48 6.21 -9.08
C LYS A 140 -6.97 6.29 -9.31
N THR A 141 -6.18 6.32 -8.24
CA THR A 141 -4.72 6.47 -8.37
C THR A 141 -4.08 5.26 -9.05
N VAL A 142 -4.55 4.05 -8.74
CA VAL A 142 -4.06 2.82 -9.37
C VAL A 142 -4.46 2.75 -10.84
N VAL A 143 -5.73 3.04 -11.17
CA VAL A 143 -6.22 3.08 -12.56
C VAL A 143 -5.41 4.08 -13.39
N ASP A 144 -5.25 5.31 -12.89
CA ASP A 144 -4.47 6.35 -13.56
C ASP A 144 -3.00 5.91 -13.79
N PHE A 145 -2.40 5.21 -12.83
CA PHE A 145 -1.02 4.72 -12.95
C PHE A 145 -0.89 3.62 -14.01
N LEU A 146 -1.82 2.66 -14.00
CA LEU A 146 -1.82 1.51 -14.91
C LEU A 146 -2.10 1.91 -16.36
N ALA A 147 -2.78 3.04 -16.60
CA ALA A 147 -2.93 3.59 -17.95
C ALA A 147 -1.57 3.83 -18.65
N SER A 148 -0.51 4.13 -17.88
CA SER A 148 0.87 4.28 -18.39
C SER A 148 1.76 3.05 -18.15
N HIS A 149 1.30 2.09 -17.34
CA HIS A 149 2.05 0.88 -16.96
C HIS A 149 1.18 -0.38 -17.07
N PRO A 150 0.64 -0.71 -18.27
CA PRO A 150 -0.41 -1.72 -18.43
C PRO A 150 0.05 -3.16 -18.11
N ALA A 151 1.36 -3.41 -18.04
CA ALA A 151 1.91 -4.73 -17.71
C ALA A 151 1.95 -5.01 -16.19
N MET A 152 1.77 -3.99 -15.33
CA MET A 152 1.79 -4.19 -13.88
C MET A 152 0.42 -4.70 -13.39
N GLU A 153 0.46 -5.73 -12.56
CA GLU A 153 -0.71 -6.28 -11.87
C GLU A 153 -0.83 -5.67 -10.46
N VAL A 154 -2.03 -5.23 -10.09
CA VAL A 154 -2.29 -4.65 -8.77
C VAL A 154 -3.42 -5.39 -8.05
N LYS A 155 -3.17 -5.80 -6.80
CA LYS A 155 -4.17 -6.43 -5.94
C LYS A 155 -4.54 -5.49 -4.80
N LEU A 156 -5.79 -5.05 -4.73
CA LEU A 156 -6.30 -4.26 -3.61
C LEU A 156 -6.91 -5.23 -2.59
N VAL A 157 -6.20 -5.43 -1.47
CA VAL A 157 -6.50 -6.44 -0.46
C VAL A 157 -7.21 -5.78 0.72
N CYS A 158 -8.50 -6.03 0.83
CA CYS A 158 -9.38 -5.51 1.86
C CYS A 158 -9.54 -6.51 3.00
N PHE A 159 -9.16 -6.13 4.21
CA PHE A 159 -9.27 -7.03 5.36
C PHE A 159 -10.71 -7.19 5.85
N ASP A 160 -11.50 -6.11 5.82
CA ASP A 160 -12.89 -6.09 6.26
C ASP A 160 -13.89 -5.91 5.10
N GLU A 161 -15.15 -6.27 5.36
CA GLU A 161 -16.22 -6.27 4.36
C GLU A 161 -16.57 -4.88 3.85
N GLU A 162 -16.51 -3.86 4.71
CA GLU A 162 -16.87 -2.49 4.33
C GLU A 162 -15.85 -1.92 3.34
N ASN A 163 -14.56 -2.07 3.64
CA ASN A 163 -13.49 -1.70 2.72
C ASN A 163 -13.60 -2.47 1.39
N TYR A 164 -13.90 -3.77 1.45
CA TYR A 164 -14.06 -4.61 0.26
C TYR A 164 -15.20 -4.09 -0.63
N ARG A 165 -16.39 -3.89 -0.06
CA ARG A 165 -17.55 -3.39 -0.80
C ARG A 165 -17.27 -2.02 -1.43
N LEU A 166 -16.78 -1.05 -0.65
CA LEU A 166 -16.49 0.30 -1.16
C LEU A 166 -15.45 0.27 -2.27
N THR A 167 -14.35 -0.46 -2.08
CA THR A 167 -13.30 -0.58 -3.11
C THR A 167 -13.83 -1.21 -4.39
N ASN A 168 -14.66 -2.26 -4.26
CA ASN A 168 -15.28 -2.92 -5.41
C ASN A 168 -16.28 -2.00 -6.14
N ASP A 169 -17.08 -1.22 -5.40
CA ASP A 169 -18.05 -0.28 -5.96
C ASP A 169 -17.35 0.83 -6.78
N TYR A 170 -16.24 1.40 -6.27
CA TYR A 170 -15.44 2.38 -7.03
C TYR A 170 -14.74 1.75 -8.24
N TYR A 171 -14.22 0.52 -8.09
CA TYR A 171 -13.56 -0.16 -9.20
C TYR A 171 -14.55 -0.43 -10.33
N SER A 172 -15.74 -0.94 -10.02
CA SER A 172 -16.79 -1.25 -11.00
C SER A 172 -17.32 -0.02 -11.75
N GLN A 173 -17.16 1.19 -11.21
CA GLN A 173 -17.50 2.46 -11.87
C GLN A 173 -16.37 3.03 -12.72
N SER A 174 -15.14 2.54 -12.54
CA SER A 174 -13.92 3.05 -13.18
C SER A 174 -13.52 2.26 -14.44
N VAL A 175 -14.17 1.12 -14.71
CA VAL A 175 -13.88 0.20 -15.82
C VAL A 175 -15.08 -0.07 -16.69
#